data_AF-A0A2D8K9K6-F1
#
_entry.id   AF-A0A2D8K9K6-F1
#
_cell.length_a   1.000
_cell.length_b   1.000
_cell.length_c   1.000
_cell.angle_alpha   90.00
_cell.angle_beta   90.00
_cell.angle_gamma   90.00
#
_symmetry.space_group_name_H-M   'P 1'
#
loop_
_entity.id
_entity.type
_entity.pdbx_description
1 polymer ?
#
loop_
_entity_poly.entity_id
_entity_poly.type
_entity_poly.pdbx_seq_one_letter_code
_entity_poly.pdbx_strand_id
1 'polypeptide(L)' 'MKQDRFSDIESLAAQDGGNEGLWFLEEIGKTDLTTLTIDEVCEFKRRVVAGYRNALKNNLRREAGL' A
#
# COMPACT_ATOMS: atom_id res chain seq x y z
N MET A 1 -0.32 -13.37 18.62
CA MET A 1 0.68 -12.33 18.26
C MET A 1 0.63 -11.24 19.32
N LYS A 2 1.79 -10.71 19.74
CA LYS A 2 1.83 -9.55 20.64
C LYS A 2 1.41 -8.28 19.86
N GLN A 3 0.75 -7.34 20.54
CA GLN A 3 0.24 -6.12 19.90
C GLN A 3 1.32 -5.35 19.15
N ASP A 4 2.52 -5.19 19.73
CA ASP A 4 3.64 -4.49 19.09
C ASP A 4 4.05 -5.11 17.74
N ARG A 5 4.07 -6.45 17.65
CA ARG A 5 4.38 -7.14 16.39
C ARG A 5 3.33 -6.90 15.31
N PHE A 6 2.06 -6.80 15.70
CA PHE A 6 1.00 -6.48 14.73
C PHE A 6 1.17 -5.06 14.20
N SER A 7 1.47 -4.10 15.08
CA SER A 7 1.72 -2.71 14.69
C SER A 7 2.93 -2.57 13.77
N ASP A 8 4.00 -3.34 13.99
CA ASP A 8 5.15 -3.39 13.08
C ASP A 8 4.76 -3.91 11.69
N ILE A 9 4.01 -5.03 11.64
CA ILE A 9 3.52 -5.62 10.39
C ILE A 9 2.60 -4.65 9.64
N GLU A 10 1.72 -3.96 10.36
CA GLU A 10 0.83 -2.95 9.80
C GLU A 10 1.60 -1.77 9.23
N SER A 11 2.63 -1.28 9.94
CA SER A 11 3.50 -0.21 9.48
C SER A 11 4.24 -0.57 8.20
N LEU A 12 4.79 -1.79 8.11
CA LEU A 12 5.44 -2.30 6.90
C LEU A 12 4.44 -2.42 5.73
N ALA A 13 3.24 -2.95 5.99
CA ALA A 13 2.21 -3.04 4.97
C ALA A 13 1.78 -1.65 4.45
N ALA A 14 1.77 -0.63 5.31
CA ALA A 14 1.44 0.74 4.91
C ALA A 14 2.48 1.31 3.94
N GLN A 15 3.76 1.01 4.16
CA GLN A 15 4.84 1.38 3.23
C GLN A 15 4.64 0.73 1.86
N ASP A 16 4.35 -0.57 1.83
CA ASP A 16 4.09 -1.29 0.57
C ASP A 16 2.87 -0.74 -0.17
N GLY A 17 1.80 -0.38 0.56
CA GLY A 17 0.67 0.34 -0.01
C GLY A 17 1.07 1.68 -0.62
N GLY A 18 1.86 2.48 0.09
CA GLY A 18 2.39 3.75 -0.42
C GLY A 18 3.21 3.57 -1.71
N ASN A 19 4.06 2.54 -1.77
CA ASN A 19 4.88 2.22 -2.93
C ASN A 19 4.05 1.87 -4.17
N GLU A 20 2.99 1.07 -4.01
CA GLU A 20 2.06 0.77 -5.12
C GLU A 20 1.37 2.02 -5.67
N GLY A 21 1.03 2.97 -4.79
CA GLY A 21 0.54 4.28 -5.21
C GLY A 21 1.60 5.06 -5.99
N LEU A 22 2.85 5.07 -5.51
CA LEU A 22 3.96 5.78 -6.14
C LEU A 22 4.31 5.20 -7.52
N TRP A 23 4.33 3.87 -7.67
CA TRP A 23 4.56 3.24 -8.97
C TRP A 23 3.49 3.60 -10.00
N PHE A 24 2.21 3.66 -9.59
CA PHE A 24 1.16 4.16 -10.48
C PHE A 24 1.42 5.61 -10.94
N LEU A 25 1.88 6.49 -10.03
CA LEU A 25 2.23 7.87 -10.36
C LEU A 25 3.40 7.95 -11.36
N GLU A 26 4.40 7.09 -11.19
CA GLU A 26 5.51 6.95 -12.13
C GLU A 26 5.05 6.41 -13.49
N GLU A 27 4.17 5.40 -13.52
CA GLU A 27 3.59 4.81 -14.74
C GLU A 27 2.85 5.85 -15.59
N ILE A 28 2.12 6.76 -14.96
CA ILE A 28 1.38 7.82 -15.66
C ILE A 28 2.21 9.11 -15.83
N GLY A 29 3.45 9.14 -15.33
CA GLY A 29 4.35 10.28 -15.43
C GLY A 29 3.93 11.52 -14.63
N LYS A 30 3.18 11.36 -13.53
CA LYS A 30 2.69 12.47 -12.69
C LYS A 30 3.17 12.33 -11.25
N THR A 31 4.07 13.21 -10.82
CA THR A 31 4.58 13.22 -9.43
C THR A 31 3.89 14.28 -8.54
N ASP A 32 3.20 15.26 -9.13
CA ASP A 32 2.39 16.23 -8.42
C ASP A 32 0.93 15.76 -8.33
N LEU A 33 0.51 15.39 -7.12
CA LEU A 33 -0.85 14.89 -6.83
C LEU A 33 -1.96 15.88 -7.21
N THR A 34 -1.67 17.19 -7.27
CA THR A 34 -2.67 18.20 -7.64
C THR A 34 -3.02 18.20 -9.13
N THR A 35 -2.19 17.55 -9.95
CA THR A 35 -2.37 17.42 -11.41
C THR A 35 -3.18 16.18 -11.80
N LEU A 36 -3.59 15.38 -10.82
CA LEU A 36 -4.36 14.17 -11.05
C LEU A 36 -5.81 14.51 -11.40
N THR A 37 -6.35 13.81 -12.38
CA THR A 37 -7.80 13.77 -12.61
C THR A 37 -8.48 13.01 -11.47
N ILE A 38 -9.80 13.15 -11.35
CA ILE A 38 -10.58 12.42 -10.34
C ILE A 38 -10.40 10.90 -10.50
N ASP A 39 -10.38 10.40 -11.73
CA ASP A 39 -10.21 8.97 -12.01
C ASP A 39 -8.82 8.47 -11.62
N GLU A 40 -7.77 9.26 -11.87
CA GLU A 40 -6.40 8.95 -11.45
C GLU A 40 -6.26 8.97 -9.93
N VAL A 41 -6.91 9.92 -9.23
CA VAL A 41 -6.94 9.92 -7.76
C VAL A 41 -7.63 8.68 -7.22
N CYS A 42 -8.74 8.26 -7.84
CA CYS A 42 -9.45 7.06 -7.46
C CYS A 42 -8.58 5.80 -7.65
N GLU A 43 -7.89 5.68 -8.79
CA GLU A 43 -6.99 4.57 -9.05
C GLU A 43 -5.79 4.57 -8.11
N PHE A 44 -5.16 5.72 -7.87
CA PHE A 44 -4.08 5.88 -6.89
C PHE A 44 -4.50 5.36 -5.51
N LYS A 45 -5.65 5.81 -5.00
CA LYS A 45 -6.18 5.34 -3.71
C LYS A 45 -6.46 3.83 -3.72
N ARG A 46 -6.99 3.31 -4.83
CA ARG A 46 -7.27 1.88 -4.98
C ARG A 46 -5.98 1.06 -4.91
N ARG A 47 -4.92 1.50 -5.59
CA ARG A 47 -3.59 0.87 -5.58
C ARG A 47 -2.99 0.87 -4.19
N VAL A 48 -3.03 2.00 -3.48
CA VAL A 48 -2.54 2.11 -2.09
C VAL A 48 -3.23 1.10 -1.17
N VAL A 49 -4.57 1.06 -1.20
CA VAL A 49 -5.34 0.15 -0.34
C VAL A 49 -5.12 -1.32 -0.73
N ALA A 50 -5.00 -1.62 -2.03
CA ALA A 50 -4.75 -2.97 -2.52
C ALA A 50 -3.37 -3.48 -2.09
N GLY A 51 -2.33 -2.65 -2.27
CA GLY A 51 -0.96 -2.93 -1.84
C GLY A 51 -0.88 -3.22 -0.35
N TYR A 52 -1.42 -2.31 0.47
CA TYR A 52 -1.48 -2.49 1.92
C TYR A 52 -2.17 -3.80 2.32
N ARG A 53 -3.35 -4.10 1.76
CA ARG A 53 -4.09 -5.31 2.09
C ARG A 53 -3.34 -6.58 1.69
N ASN A 54 -2.67 -6.57 0.54
CA ASN A 54 -1.88 -7.70 0.08
C ASN A 54 -0.67 -7.92 0.99
N ALA A 55 0.10 -6.87 1.28
CA ALA A 55 1.26 -6.93 2.16
C ALA A 55 0.87 -7.39 3.57
N LEU A 56 -0.20 -6.84 4.15
CA LEU A 56 -0.70 -7.22 5.46
C LEU A 56 -1.07 -8.70 5.50
N LYS A 57 -1.85 -9.19 4.52
CA LYS A 57 -2.21 -10.61 4.43
C LYS A 57 -0.99 -11.51 4.33
N ASN A 58 -0.02 -11.14 3.49
CA ASN A 58 1.17 -11.95 3.27
C ASN A 58 2.06 -11.99 4.51
N ASN A 59 2.29 -10.85 5.17
CA ASN A 59 3.09 -10.77 6.39
C ASN A 59 2.43 -11.52 7.56
N LEU A 60 1.11 -11.43 7.70
CA LEU A 60 0.37 -12.21 8.71
C LEU A 60 0.45 -13.72 8.46
N ARG A 61 0.38 -14.16 7.20
CA ARG A 61 0.55 -15.58 6.84
C ARG A 61 1.95 -16.08 7.17
N ARG A 62 2.99 -15.30 6.82
CA ARG A 62 4.38 -15.62 7.17
C ARG A 62 4.58 -15.71 8.68
N GLU A 63 4.05 -14.77 9.45
CA GLU A 63 4.12 -14.78 10.92
C GLU A 63 3.38 -15.99 11.53
N ALA A 64 2.31 -16.46 10.87
CA ALA A 64 1.60 -17.67 11.24
C ALA A 64 2.28 -18.98 10.79
N GLY A 65 3.38 -18.91 10.04
CA GLY A 65 4.08 -20.06 9.47
C GLY A 65 3.33 -20.75 8.33
N LEU A 66 2.49 -19.99 7.59
CA LEU A 66 1.64 -20.46 6.49
C LEU A 66 2.14 -20.02 5.12
#